data_AF-A0A7X5D562-F1
#
_entry.id   AF-A0A7X5D562-F1
#
_cell.length_a   1.000
_cell.length_b   1.000
_cell.length_c   1.000
_cell.angle_alpha   90.00
_cell.angle_beta   90.00
_cell.angle_gamma   90.00
#
_symmetry.space_group_name_H-M   'P 1'
#
loop_
_entity.id
_entity.type
_entity.pdbx_description
1 polymer ?
#
loop_
_entity_poly.entity_id
_entity_poly.type
_entity_poly.pdbx_seq_one_letter_code
_entity_poly.pdbx_strand_id
1 'polypeptide(L)'
;MGNRKRLKRVDRTYKDLKQKQKAGIADGMFQKTCDYYREHGRMPEGEDCEKIAGQIYQRVKGIAEKASFDEVYSLYLYRLPRYETRIAENGLPEKKEKKKEDADKPKVKQIGRSKKVCPDCGRKMKQQFIGLQHCKCGISWKKEIGYFERTGDMVFALERRKVGKKTKQCPVIRYR
;
A
#
# COMPACT_ATOMS: atom_id res chain seq x y z
N MET A 1 15.57 -12.82 22.83
CA MET A 1 14.25 -12.15 22.79
C MET A 1 13.21 -13.15 22.30
N GLY A 2 12.29 -13.57 23.17
CA GLY A 2 11.39 -14.70 22.92
C GLY A 2 10.45 -14.50 21.72
N ASN A 3 10.34 -15.52 20.89
CA ASN A 3 9.35 -15.61 19.81
C ASN A 3 7.94 -15.66 20.43
N ARG A 4 7.32 -14.50 20.64
CA ARG A 4 5.93 -14.40 21.10
C ARG A 4 5.04 -15.07 20.05
N LYS A 5 4.41 -16.20 20.41
CA LYS A 5 3.49 -16.95 19.54
C LYS A 5 2.45 -15.97 18.97
N ARG A 6 2.24 -16.02 17.65
CA ARG A 6 1.29 -15.13 16.97
C ARG A 6 -0.13 -15.53 17.38
N LEU A 7 -0.74 -14.78 18.29
CA LEU A 7 -2.14 -14.96 18.70
C LEU A 7 -3.07 -14.93 17.48
N LYS A 8 -4.18 -15.66 17.52
CA LYS A 8 -5.24 -15.59 16.48
C LYS A 8 -6.02 -14.27 16.61
N ARG A 9 -6.73 -13.85 15.56
CA ARG A 9 -7.50 -12.59 15.57
C ARG A 9 -8.52 -12.53 16.72
N VAL A 10 -9.22 -13.65 16.91
CA VAL A 10 -10.25 -13.86 17.95
C VAL A 10 -9.72 -13.67 19.37
N ASP A 11 -8.41 -13.87 19.58
CA ASP A 11 -7.79 -13.80 20.90
C ASP A 11 -7.02 -12.52 21.17
N ARG A 12 -6.87 -11.66 20.15
CA ARG A 12 -6.07 -10.44 20.26
C ARG A 12 -6.89 -9.29 20.83
N THR A 13 -6.27 -8.58 21.76
CA THR A 13 -6.67 -7.24 22.20
C THR A 13 -5.92 -6.17 21.40
N TYR A 14 -6.23 -4.88 21.61
CA TYR A 14 -5.46 -3.80 20.99
C TYR A 14 -3.99 -3.80 21.43
N LYS A 15 -3.70 -4.17 22.68
CA LYS A 15 -2.34 -4.25 23.23
C LYS A 15 -1.46 -5.25 22.49
N ASP A 16 -2.05 -6.34 22.00
CA ASP A 16 -1.36 -7.41 21.27
C ASP A 16 -1.04 -7.05 19.80
N LEU A 17 -1.52 -5.90 19.32
CA LEU A 17 -1.25 -5.46 17.95
C LEU A 17 0.22 -5.09 17.76
N LYS A 18 0.76 -5.44 16.58
CA LYS A 18 2.11 -5.04 16.18
C LYS A 18 2.18 -3.53 16.04
N GLN A 19 3.39 -2.97 16.26
CA GLN A 19 3.61 -1.52 16.15
C GLN A 19 3.14 -0.94 14.81
N LYS A 20 3.39 -1.64 13.70
CA LYS A 20 2.89 -1.24 12.37
C LYS A 20 1.36 -1.15 12.29
N GLN A 21 0.64 -2.03 12.98
CA GLN A 21 -0.83 -2.00 13.02
C GLN A 21 -1.33 -0.85 13.90
N LYS A 22 -0.69 -0.63 15.07
CA LYS A 22 -0.99 0.50 15.95
C LYS A 22 -0.72 1.85 15.28
N ALA A 23 0.36 1.95 14.51
CA ALA A 23 0.66 3.12 13.67
C ALA A 23 -0.45 3.34 12.63
N GLY A 24 -0.84 2.31 11.88
CA GLY A 24 -1.94 2.44 10.92
C GLY A 24 -3.31 2.81 11.53
N ILE A 25 -3.56 2.42 12.79
CA ILE A 25 -4.73 2.87 13.56
C ILE A 25 -4.57 4.35 13.95
N ALA A 26 -3.37 4.77 14.39
CA ALA A 26 -3.05 6.16 14.71
C ALA A 26 -3.22 7.09 13.51
N ASP A 27 -2.73 6.67 12.34
CA ASP A 27 -2.88 7.42 11.09
C ASP A 27 -4.36 7.52 10.71
N GLY A 28 -5.12 6.44 10.92
CA GLY A 28 -6.57 6.43 10.71
C GLY A 28 -7.33 7.36 11.66
N MET A 29 -6.92 7.44 12.93
CA MET A 29 -7.47 8.38 13.91
C MET A 29 -7.23 9.82 13.45
N PHE A 30 -5.97 10.17 13.19
CA PHE A 30 -5.59 11.51 12.75
C PHE A 30 -6.30 11.94 11.46
N GLN A 31 -6.40 11.04 10.47
CA GLN A 31 -7.10 11.35 9.22
C GLN A 31 -8.56 11.70 9.47
N LYS A 32 -9.28 10.95 10.32
CA LYS A 32 -10.68 11.24 10.64
C LYS A 32 -10.84 12.55 11.39
N THR A 33 -9.94 12.85 12.31
CA THR A 33 -9.89 14.15 12.98
C THR A 33 -9.67 15.29 11.99
N CYS A 34 -8.75 15.14 11.04
CA CYS A 34 -8.51 16.13 9.98
C CYS A 34 -9.72 16.27 9.03
N ASP A 35 -10.43 15.17 8.76
CA ASP A 35 -11.64 15.18 7.93
C ASP A 35 -12.76 15.95 8.64
N TYR A 36 -12.98 15.69 9.94
CA TYR A 36 -13.93 16.42 10.77
C TYR A 36 -13.57 17.92 10.87
N TYR A 37 -12.31 18.24 11.16
CA TYR A 37 -11.84 19.63 11.27
C TYR A 37 -12.04 20.41 9.96
N ARG A 38 -11.85 19.75 8.81
CA ARG A 38 -12.11 20.38 7.50
C ARG A 38 -13.58 20.73 7.27
N GLU A 39 -14.49 19.94 7.84
CA GLU A 39 -15.94 20.12 7.69
C GLU A 39 -16.50 21.13 8.71
N HIS A 40 -15.95 21.17 9.93
CA HIS A 40 -16.51 21.93 11.04
C HIS A 40 -15.65 23.12 11.48
N GLY A 41 -14.40 23.22 11.01
CA GLY A 41 -13.44 24.26 11.40
C GLY A 41 -12.94 24.17 12.84
N ARG A 42 -13.28 23.10 13.57
CA ARG A 42 -12.94 22.89 14.98
C ARG A 42 -12.56 21.45 15.28
N MET A 43 -11.94 21.22 16.43
CA MET A 43 -11.69 19.87 16.93
C MET A 43 -13.00 19.19 17.35
N PRO A 44 -13.11 17.86 17.18
CA PRO A 44 -14.27 17.11 17.68
C PRO A 44 -14.29 17.11 19.21
N GLU A 45 -15.48 17.22 19.78
CA GLU A 45 -15.73 17.23 21.22
C GLU A 45 -16.95 16.36 21.54
N GLY A 46 -17.03 15.82 22.76
CA GLY A 46 -18.18 15.04 23.24
C GLY A 46 -18.64 13.94 22.28
N GLU A 47 -19.90 14.00 21.86
CA GLU A 47 -20.52 13.02 20.94
C GLU A 47 -19.77 12.85 19.61
N ASP A 48 -19.11 13.89 19.11
CA ASP A 48 -18.39 13.80 17.85
C ASP A 48 -17.11 12.96 17.99
N CYS A 49 -16.48 13.01 19.16
CA CYS A 49 -15.40 12.10 19.51
C CYS A 49 -15.88 10.65 19.55
N GLU A 50 -17.07 10.39 20.13
CA GLU A 50 -17.65 9.05 20.19
C GLU A 50 -17.95 8.51 18.79
N LYS A 51 -18.54 9.32 17.91
CA LYS A 51 -18.81 8.95 16.51
C LYS A 51 -17.53 8.57 15.78
N ILE A 52 -16.48 9.39 15.88
CA ILE A 52 -15.18 9.12 15.25
C ILE A 52 -14.54 7.85 15.85
N ALA A 53 -14.58 7.70 17.17
CA ALA A 53 -14.05 6.54 17.87
C ALA A 53 -14.79 5.25 17.50
N GLY A 54 -16.12 5.27 17.37
CA GLY A 54 -16.91 4.09 16.97
C GLY A 54 -16.51 3.60 15.57
N GLN A 55 -16.31 4.57 14.70
CA GLN A 55 -15.78 4.38 13.35
C GLN A 55 -14.35 3.79 13.32
N ILE A 56 -13.49 4.15 14.28
CA ILE A 56 -12.15 3.55 14.42
C ILE A 56 -12.26 2.16 15.04
N TYR A 57 -13.12 1.99 16.04
CA TYR A 57 -13.37 0.75 16.75
C TYR A 57 -13.78 -0.38 15.81
N GLN A 58 -14.69 -0.13 14.86
CA GLN A 58 -15.07 -1.14 13.86
C GLN A 58 -13.85 -1.64 13.07
N ARG A 59 -12.92 -0.75 12.73
CA ARG A 59 -11.68 -1.12 12.05
C ARG A 59 -10.75 -1.92 12.96
N VAL A 60 -10.68 -1.59 14.24
CA VAL A 60 -9.91 -2.33 15.24
C VAL A 60 -10.49 -3.73 15.45
N LYS A 61 -11.81 -3.87 15.57
CA LYS A 61 -12.53 -5.15 15.70
C LYS A 61 -12.29 -6.08 14.50
N GLY A 62 -12.04 -5.51 13.32
CA GLY A 62 -11.56 -6.22 12.13
C GLY A 62 -10.20 -6.91 12.29
N ILE A 63 -9.38 -6.50 13.25
CA ILE A 63 -7.97 -6.93 13.42
C ILE A 63 -7.74 -7.61 14.79
N ALA A 64 -8.40 -7.13 15.83
CA ALA A 64 -8.36 -7.58 17.22
C ALA A 64 -9.81 -7.61 17.74
N GLU A 65 -10.38 -8.81 17.79
CA GLU A 65 -11.82 -8.98 18.07
C GLU A 65 -12.18 -8.73 19.54
N LYS A 66 -11.24 -9.00 20.46
CA LYS A 66 -11.39 -8.76 21.90
C LYS A 66 -11.08 -7.32 22.33
N ALA A 67 -10.74 -6.43 21.40
CA ALA A 67 -10.59 -5.01 21.75
C ALA A 67 -11.96 -4.46 22.17
N SER A 68 -12.01 -3.70 23.27
CA SER A 68 -13.22 -3.01 23.71
C SER A 68 -13.34 -1.64 23.04
N PHE A 69 -14.57 -1.12 23.02
CA PHE A 69 -14.80 0.24 22.55
C PHE A 69 -14.10 1.26 23.47
N ASP A 70 -14.23 1.09 24.79
CA ASP A 70 -13.65 1.99 25.79
C ASP A 70 -12.13 2.13 25.66
N GLU A 71 -11.42 1.03 25.33
CA GLU A 71 -9.98 1.05 25.10
C GLU A 71 -9.62 1.92 23.89
N VAL A 72 -10.40 1.82 22.80
CA VAL A 72 -10.20 2.61 21.58
C VAL A 72 -10.59 4.07 21.79
N TYR A 73 -11.67 4.32 22.53
CA TYR A 73 -12.16 5.65 22.83
C TYR A 73 -11.20 6.43 23.72
N SER A 74 -10.77 5.82 24.83
CA SER A 74 -9.75 6.40 25.73
C SER A 74 -8.45 6.70 25.00
N LEU A 75 -8.02 5.80 24.10
CA LEU A 75 -6.84 6.01 23.28
C LEU A 75 -7.00 7.18 22.29
N TYR A 76 -8.19 7.33 21.69
CA TYR A 76 -8.46 8.43 20.78
C TYR A 76 -8.42 9.77 21.52
N LEU A 77 -9.09 9.88 22.66
CA LEU A 77 -9.07 11.07 23.52
C LEU A 77 -7.65 11.41 23.98
N TYR A 78 -6.86 10.43 24.42
CA TYR A 78 -5.46 10.63 24.80
C TYR A 78 -4.60 11.23 23.67
N ARG A 79 -4.93 10.92 22.41
CA ARG A 79 -4.18 11.41 21.25
C ARG A 79 -4.70 12.71 20.69
N LEU A 80 -5.93 13.09 21.01
CA LEU A 80 -6.62 14.23 20.44
C LEU A 80 -5.86 15.56 20.62
N PRO A 81 -5.32 15.89 21.82
CA PRO A 81 -4.54 17.12 21.99
C PRO A 81 -3.30 17.17 21.10
N ARG A 82 -2.65 16.02 20.87
CA ARG A 82 -1.48 15.96 19.97
C ARG A 82 -1.87 16.17 18.50
N TYR A 83 -3.09 15.78 18.12
CA TYR A 83 -3.60 16.03 16.79
C TYR A 83 -3.92 17.50 16.59
N GLU A 84 -4.50 18.15 17.60
CA GLU A 84 -4.73 19.59 17.61
C GLU A 84 -3.43 20.36 17.43
N THR A 85 -2.39 20.10 18.25
CA THR A 85 -1.07 20.74 18.10
C THR A 85 -0.52 20.53 16.69
N ARG A 86 -0.61 19.30 16.16
CA ARG A 86 -0.11 18.97 14.83
C ARG A 86 -0.85 19.72 13.72
N ILE A 87 -2.17 19.88 13.83
CA ILE A 87 -3.00 20.62 12.87
C ILE A 87 -2.68 22.12 12.96
N ALA A 88 -2.50 22.66 14.17
CA ALA A 88 -2.14 24.06 14.38
C ALA A 88 -0.76 24.41 13.81
N GLU A 89 0.23 23.53 13.99
CA GLU A 89 1.62 23.77 13.53
C GLU A 89 1.81 23.50 12.02
N ASN A 90 1.30 22.38 11.51
CA ASN A 90 1.61 21.91 10.16
C ASN A 90 0.47 22.16 9.16
N GLY A 91 -0.66 22.69 9.61
CA GLY A 91 -1.88 22.78 8.82
C GLY A 91 -2.52 21.41 8.55
N LEU A 92 -3.65 21.45 7.83
CA LEU A 92 -4.34 20.23 7.43
C LEU A 92 -3.58 19.56 6.28
N PRO A 93 -3.40 18.22 6.31
CA PRO A 93 -2.84 17.52 5.16
C PRO A 93 -3.74 17.70 3.93
N GLU A 94 -3.14 17.97 2.77
CA GLU A 94 -3.87 18.01 1.51
C GLU A 94 -4.60 16.68 1.29
N LYS A 95 -5.94 16.75 1.14
CA LYS A 95 -6.71 15.61 0.66
C LYS A 95 -6.27 15.38 -0.77
N LYS A 96 -5.40 14.38 -1.02
CA LYS A 96 -5.28 13.82 -2.37
C LYS A 96 -6.66 13.34 -2.75
N GLU A 97 -7.28 14.06 -3.69
CA GLU A 97 -8.59 13.71 -4.22
C GLU A 97 -8.56 12.24 -4.65
N LYS A 98 -9.28 11.41 -3.90
CA LYS A 98 -9.57 10.07 -4.35
C LYS A 98 -10.56 10.24 -5.49
N LYS A 99 -10.08 10.18 -6.74
CA LYS A 99 -10.94 9.93 -7.91
C LYS A 99 -11.89 8.79 -7.54
N LYS A 100 -13.18 9.12 -7.44
CA LYS A 100 -14.29 8.19 -7.22
C LYS A 100 -14.74 7.62 -8.58
N GLU A 101 -13.88 6.82 -9.20
CA GLU A 101 -14.21 5.86 -10.27
C GLU A 101 -13.17 4.74 -10.02
N ASP A 102 -13.47 3.49 -9.65
CA ASP A 102 -14.52 2.56 -10.05
C ASP A 102 -14.85 1.68 -8.83
N ALA A 103 -16.13 1.60 -8.44
CA ALA A 103 -16.61 0.70 -7.39
C ALA A 103 -17.07 -0.67 -7.92
N ASP A 104 -17.10 -0.91 -9.23
CA ASP A 104 -17.52 -2.18 -9.82
C ASP A 104 -16.41 -2.81 -10.67
N LYS A 105 -15.36 -3.30 -10.01
CA LYS A 105 -14.45 -4.24 -10.66
C LYS A 105 -13.95 -5.28 -9.67
N PRO A 106 -14.14 -6.58 -9.95
CA PRO A 106 -13.61 -7.62 -9.08
C PRO A 106 -12.09 -7.45 -8.96
N LYS A 107 -11.61 -7.35 -7.72
CA LYS A 107 -10.18 -7.29 -7.37
C LYS A 107 -9.50 -8.63 -7.70
N VAL A 108 -9.28 -8.89 -8.99
CA VAL A 108 -8.26 -9.84 -9.42
C VAL A 108 -6.91 -9.19 -9.11
N LYS A 109 -6.12 -9.81 -8.24
CA LYS A 109 -4.73 -9.44 -7.95
C LYS A 109 -3.96 -9.38 -9.27
N GLN A 110 -3.78 -8.21 -9.87
CA GLN A 110 -2.92 -8.03 -11.04
C GLN A 110 -1.46 -8.11 -10.61
N ILE A 111 -0.97 -9.33 -10.47
CA ILE A 111 0.46 -9.61 -10.41
C ILE A 111 0.99 -9.40 -11.85
N GLY A 112 1.76 -8.34 -12.06
CA GLY A 112 2.68 -8.24 -13.20
C GLY A 112 2.10 -7.95 -14.60
N ARG A 113 1.07 -7.11 -14.74
CA ARG A 113 0.72 -6.58 -16.08
C ARG A 113 1.55 -5.34 -16.39
N SER A 114 2.43 -5.46 -17.37
CA SER A 114 3.17 -4.32 -17.91
C SER A 114 2.25 -3.42 -18.74
N LYS A 115 2.41 -2.11 -18.61
CA LYS A 115 1.66 -1.10 -19.36
C LYS A 115 2.24 -0.80 -20.74
N LYS A 116 3.30 -1.51 -21.18
CA LYS A 116 4.00 -1.18 -22.43
C LYS A 116 3.25 -1.76 -23.64
N VAL A 117 3.25 -0.98 -24.70
CA VAL A 117 2.57 -1.25 -25.97
C VAL A 117 3.65 -1.31 -27.05
N CYS A 118 3.52 -2.26 -27.97
CA CYS A 118 4.44 -2.41 -29.09
C CYS A 118 4.31 -1.21 -30.05
N PRO A 119 5.41 -0.52 -30.39
CA PRO A 119 5.36 0.59 -31.35
C PRO A 119 4.85 0.15 -32.73
N ASP A 120 5.22 -1.04 -33.20
CA ASP A 120 4.87 -1.46 -34.56
C ASP A 120 3.42 -1.89 -34.77
N CYS A 121 2.78 -2.48 -33.75
CA CYS A 121 1.49 -3.13 -33.92
C CYS A 121 0.43 -2.70 -32.91
N GLY A 122 0.77 -1.80 -31.98
CA GLY A 122 -0.16 -1.28 -30.98
C GLY A 122 -0.66 -2.31 -29.96
N ARG A 123 -0.20 -3.57 -30.01
CA ARG A 123 -0.61 -4.61 -29.06
C ARG A 123 0.16 -4.50 -27.75
N LYS A 124 -0.49 -4.88 -26.64
CA LYS A 124 0.17 -4.96 -25.33
C LYS A 124 1.28 -6.01 -25.38
N MET A 125 2.45 -5.62 -24.87
CA MET A 125 3.59 -6.53 -24.79
C MET A 125 3.38 -7.57 -23.69
N LYS A 126 3.89 -8.78 -23.90
CA LYS A 126 3.89 -9.86 -22.90
C LYS A 126 5.18 -9.80 -22.09
N GLN A 127 5.11 -9.99 -20.78
CA GLN A 127 6.30 -10.10 -19.95
C GLN A 127 6.92 -11.49 -20.14
N GLN A 128 8.16 -11.55 -20.63
CA GLN A 128 8.92 -12.79 -20.72
C GLN A 128 9.64 -13.06 -19.39
N PHE A 129 10.35 -12.05 -18.88
CA PHE A 129 11.06 -12.08 -17.60
C PHE A 129 10.82 -10.80 -16.82
N ILE A 130 11.18 -10.76 -15.53
CA ILE A 130 11.13 -9.52 -14.76
C ILE A 130 12.05 -8.48 -15.42
N GLY A 131 11.46 -7.40 -15.92
CA GLY A 131 12.19 -6.33 -16.60
C GLY A 131 12.44 -6.54 -18.10
N LEU A 132 11.92 -7.62 -18.70
CA LEU A 132 11.96 -7.88 -20.15
C LEU A 132 10.56 -8.24 -20.68
N GLN A 133 10.11 -7.50 -21.69
CA GLN A 133 8.84 -7.73 -22.36
C GLN A 133 9.05 -7.91 -23.86
N HIS A 134 8.19 -8.68 -24.51
CA HIS A 134 8.25 -8.91 -25.94
C HIS A 134 6.88 -8.71 -26.60
N CYS A 135 6.93 -8.44 -27.90
CA CYS A 135 5.81 -8.54 -28.81
C CYS A 135 6.07 -9.63 -29.84
N LYS A 136 5.00 -10.27 -30.34
CA LYS A 136 5.09 -11.27 -31.42
C LYS A 136 5.73 -10.69 -32.69
N CYS A 137 5.63 -9.38 -32.91
CA CYS A 137 6.13 -8.69 -34.10
C CYS A 137 7.65 -8.58 -34.23
N GLY A 138 8.41 -8.98 -33.22
CA GLY A 138 9.88 -8.83 -33.25
C GLY A 138 10.39 -7.81 -32.24
N ILE A 139 9.55 -6.86 -31.81
CA ILE A 139 9.96 -5.84 -30.84
C ILE A 139 9.99 -6.39 -29.41
N SER A 140 11.03 -6.03 -28.69
CA SER A 140 11.22 -6.28 -27.26
C SER A 140 11.47 -4.96 -26.52
N TRP A 141 11.21 -4.97 -25.22
CA TRP A 141 11.48 -3.83 -24.33
C TRP A 141 12.19 -4.33 -23.08
N LYS A 142 13.36 -3.75 -22.76
CA LYS A 142 14.11 -4.00 -21.51
C LYS A 142 14.27 -2.71 -20.74
N LYS A 143 14.15 -2.78 -19.41
CA LYS A 143 14.19 -1.59 -18.53
C LYS A 143 15.39 -0.66 -18.78
N GLU A 144 16.56 -1.22 -19.08
CA GLU A 144 17.82 -0.47 -19.27
C GLU A 144 18.12 -0.13 -20.74
N ILE A 145 17.55 -0.86 -21.70
CA ILE A 145 17.86 -0.71 -23.14
C ILE A 145 16.75 0.09 -23.86
N GLY A 146 15.51 0.05 -23.37
CA GLY A 146 14.36 0.58 -24.09
C GLY A 146 13.80 -0.45 -25.07
N TYR A 147 13.16 0.03 -26.14
CA TYR A 147 12.64 -0.81 -27.22
C TYR A 147 13.76 -1.21 -28.18
N PHE A 148 13.74 -2.45 -28.65
CA PHE A 148 14.71 -2.96 -29.62
C PHE A 148 14.08 -4.07 -30.46
N GLU A 149 14.54 -4.22 -31.69
CA GLU A 149 14.20 -5.34 -32.56
C GLU A 149 14.97 -6.59 -32.16
N ARG A 150 14.31 -7.74 -32.20
CA ARG A 150 14.96 -9.03 -32.01
C ARG A 150 15.61 -9.50 -33.30
N THR A 151 16.87 -9.88 -33.20
CA THR A 151 17.59 -10.61 -34.24
C THR A 151 17.58 -12.11 -33.93
N GLY A 152 17.79 -12.97 -34.95
CA GLY A 152 17.68 -14.43 -34.82
C GLY A 152 18.77 -15.08 -33.96
N ASP A 153 19.89 -14.39 -33.76
CA ASP A 153 21.03 -14.77 -32.92
C ASP A 153 20.87 -14.38 -31.45
N MET A 154 19.91 -13.51 -31.10
CA MET A 154 19.63 -13.12 -29.71
C MET A 154 19.01 -14.25 -28.89
N VAL A 155 19.60 -14.53 -27.73
CA VAL A 155 19.14 -15.49 -26.73
C VAL A 155 18.85 -14.77 -25.41
N PHE A 156 17.59 -14.77 -24.97
CA PHE A 156 17.17 -14.19 -23.70
C PHE A 156 17.36 -15.18 -22.54
N ALA A 157 18.25 -14.86 -21.61
CA ALA A 157 18.57 -15.68 -20.45
C ALA A 157 18.38 -14.92 -19.12
N LEU A 158 18.37 -15.67 -18.01
CA LEU A 158 18.37 -15.11 -16.67
C LEU A 158 19.69 -15.43 -15.98
N GLU A 159 20.34 -14.40 -15.45
CA GLU A 159 21.58 -14.53 -14.69
C GLU A 159 21.35 -14.17 -13.22
N ARG A 160 21.93 -14.94 -12.30
CA ARG A 160 21.90 -14.64 -10.87
C ARG A 160 23.13 -13.82 -10.50
N ARG A 161 22.93 -12.57 -10.09
CA ARG A 161 24.01 -11.68 -9.62
C ARG A 161 23.87 -11.39 -8.14
N LYS A 162 24.98 -11.46 -7.39
CA LYS A 162 25.01 -11.00 -5.99
C LYS A 162 25.13 -9.49 -5.98
N VAL A 163 24.17 -8.81 -5.37
CA VAL A 163 24.21 -7.36 -5.11
C VAL A 163 24.19 -7.18 -3.60
N GLY A 164 25.37 -6.97 -3.03
CA GLY A 164 25.58 -7.01 -1.58
C GLY A 164 25.25 -8.38 -1.00
N LYS A 165 24.42 -8.43 0.06
CA LYS A 165 23.99 -9.68 0.72
C LYS A 165 22.82 -10.40 0.02
N LYS A 166 22.30 -9.89 -1.10
CA LYS A 166 21.12 -10.44 -1.80
C LYS A 166 21.49 -10.95 -3.19
N THR A 167 21.00 -12.14 -3.54
CA THR A 167 21.07 -12.66 -4.91
C THR A 167 19.86 -12.15 -5.69
N LYS A 168 20.10 -11.43 -6.79
CA LYS A 168 19.07 -10.93 -7.71
C LYS A 168 19.11 -11.70 -9.02
N GLN A 169 17.95 -11.88 -9.64
CA GLN A 169 17.83 -12.45 -10.98
C GLN A 169 17.67 -11.33 -12.00
N CYS A 170 18.57 -11.26 -12.97
CA CYS A 170 18.63 -10.20 -13.97
C CYS A 170 18.46 -10.79 -15.38
N PRO A 171 17.62 -10.18 -16.24
CA PRO A 171 17.53 -10.58 -17.64
C PRO A 171 18.78 -10.14 -18.41
N VAL A 172 19.38 -11.08 -19.14
CA VAL A 172 20.57 -10.90 -19.97
C VAL A 172 20.24 -11.33 -21.39
N ILE A 173 20.75 -10.60 -22.36
CA ILE A 173 20.68 -10.95 -23.78
C ILE A 173 22.07 -11.48 -24.14
N ARG A 174 22.13 -12.71 -24.64
CA ARG A 174 23.32 -13.33 -25.19
C ARG A 174 23.16 -13.41 -26.70
N TYR A 175 24.25 -13.55 -27.43
CA TYR A 175 24.25 -13.78 -28.86
C TYR A 175 24.88 -15.16 -29.13
N ARG A 176 24.39 -15.88 -30.12
CA ARG A 176 24.93 -17.16 -30.55
C ARG A 176 26.23 -16.99 -31.34
#